data_AF-A0AAV0KZQ2-F1
#
_entry.id   AF-A0AAV0KZQ2-F1
#
_cell.length_a   1.000
_cell.length_b   1.000
_cell.length_c   1.000
_cell.angle_alpha   90.00
_cell.angle_beta   90.00
_cell.angle_gamma   90.00
#
_symmetry.space_group_name_H-M   'P 1'
#
loop_
_entity.id
_entity.type
_entity.pdbx_description
1 polymer ?
#
loop_
_entity_poly.entity_id
_entity_poly.type
_entity_poly.pdbx_seq_one_letter_code
_entity_poly.pdbx_strand_id
1 'polypeptide(L)'
;MIRDILHPIFDECIRQYCITSIEFRSLTLGSLPPNIQGVKVHETNEKELIIDPIVRWAGNPNINLVVKFLFLPITLQLLDLQIFAAPRITLKPLVPTFPCFASIAVSLLDKPSVDFGLKLLGGDVMAIPGLYQFIQEQIRTQIANMYLWPQNLVIPILDESLAIKKPVGILYVKVVKAVQLLKKDLLGASDPYVKLSLSGERLTAKKTSVKMKNLNPEWNEEFRMTVKDPKSQFLKVHVYDWEKIGKHNNLGMQVVPLSLLVPHQKKELTLDLMKNISLNNNKNKYRGKLVLELTFNPFKEDSLNYSGRHLDNSSTTTNNKELGGLLIVTIPGAENVEGNHHNNPYALVTFRGEEKRTKLMKKTRNPKWNEEFQFVLDEPPLKEKIHIQVMSRRTGFGFRPKVEIRNFGSC
;
A
#
# COMPACT_ATOMS: atom_id res chain seq x y z
N MET A 1 -12.26 -22.48 -14.95
CA MET A 1 -12.57 -21.92 -13.61
C MET A 1 -13.54 -22.79 -12.81
N ILE A 2 -14.85 -22.85 -13.12
CA ILE A 2 -15.80 -23.66 -12.29
C ILE A 2 -15.41 -25.14 -12.24
N ARG A 3 -15.02 -25.73 -13.38
CA ARG A 3 -14.55 -27.13 -13.43
C ARG A 3 -13.33 -27.34 -12.53
N ASP A 4 -12.33 -26.46 -12.66
CA ASP A 4 -11.07 -26.56 -11.91
C ASP A 4 -11.27 -26.39 -10.39
N ILE A 5 -12.21 -25.52 -9.98
CA ILE A 5 -12.57 -25.31 -8.57
C ILE A 5 -13.34 -26.50 -8.00
N LEU A 6 -14.19 -27.15 -8.79
CA LEU A 6 -15.03 -28.25 -8.33
C LEU A 6 -14.36 -29.62 -8.39
N HIS A 7 -13.29 -29.79 -9.17
CA HIS A 7 -12.56 -31.06 -9.28
C HIS A 7 -12.14 -31.63 -7.91
N PRO A 8 -11.50 -30.87 -7.00
CA PRO A 8 -11.12 -31.38 -5.68
C PRO A 8 -12.32 -31.85 -4.84
N ILE A 9 -13.47 -31.17 -4.98
CA ILE A 9 -14.71 -31.52 -4.26
C ILE A 9 -15.30 -32.81 -4.84
N PHE A 10 -15.29 -32.96 -6.16
CA PHE A 10 -15.74 -34.21 -6.80
C PHE A 10 -14.86 -35.39 -6.42
N ASP A 11 -13.54 -35.22 -6.34
CA ASP A 11 -12.61 -36.27 -5.93
C ASP A 11 -12.84 -36.73 -4.48
N GLU A 12 -13.29 -35.83 -3.60
CA GLU A 12 -13.70 -36.18 -2.23
C GLU A 12 -15.00 -36.99 -2.22
N CYS A 13 -16.03 -36.54 -2.94
CA CYS A 13 -17.30 -37.27 -3.07
C CYS A 13 -17.13 -38.66 -3.71
N ILE A 14 -16.27 -38.76 -4.73
CA ILE A 14 -15.92 -40.02 -5.41
C ILE A 14 -15.38 -41.04 -4.40
N ARG A 15 -14.44 -40.60 -3.55
CA ARG A 15 -13.85 -41.45 -2.51
C ARG A 15 -14.84 -41.86 -1.43
N GLN A 16 -15.79 -40.99 -1.08
CA GLN A 16 -16.70 -41.21 0.04
C GLN A 16 -17.93 -42.07 -0.31
N TYR A 17 -18.45 -42.00 -1.54
CA TYR A 17 -19.78 -42.52 -1.88
C TYR A 17 -19.79 -43.61 -2.97
N CYS A 18 -18.68 -44.31 -3.20
CA CYS A 18 -18.57 -45.37 -4.22
C CYS A 18 -18.97 -44.91 -5.65
N ILE A 19 -18.76 -43.63 -5.94
CA ILE A 19 -18.97 -43.05 -7.28
C ILE A 19 -17.70 -43.31 -8.10
N THR A 20 -17.84 -43.72 -9.35
CA THR A 20 -16.71 -43.99 -10.24
C THR A 20 -16.22 -42.72 -10.94
N SER A 21 -17.14 -41.84 -11.33
CA SER A 21 -16.81 -40.52 -11.90
C SER A 21 -18.00 -39.57 -11.82
N ILE A 22 -17.71 -38.27 -11.80
CA ILE A 22 -18.67 -37.18 -11.91
C ILE A 22 -18.22 -36.31 -13.09
N GLU A 23 -19.05 -36.23 -14.13
CA GLU A 23 -18.72 -35.54 -15.38
C GLU A 23 -19.77 -34.49 -15.73
N PHE A 24 -19.34 -33.30 -16.15
CA PHE A 24 -20.24 -32.30 -16.73
C PHE A 24 -20.53 -32.62 -18.19
N ARG A 25 -21.77 -33.02 -18.51
CA ARG A 25 -22.25 -33.11 -19.89
C ARG A 25 -22.51 -31.73 -20.49
N SER A 26 -23.09 -30.84 -19.70
CA SER A 26 -23.19 -29.40 -20.03
C SER A 26 -23.09 -28.57 -18.76
N LEU A 27 -22.52 -27.38 -18.89
CA LEU A 27 -22.35 -26.45 -17.79
C LEU A 27 -22.54 -25.02 -18.31
N THR A 28 -23.70 -24.45 -18.04
CA THR A 28 -23.93 -23.00 -18.14
C THR A 28 -24.74 -22.53 -16.94
N LEU A 29 -24.42 -21.33 -16.48
CA LEU A 29 -25.14 -20.64 -15.40
C LEU A 29 -26.35 -19.83 -15.90
N GLY A 30 -26.56 -19.81 -17.22
CA GLY A 30 -27.62 -19.06 -17.87
C GLY A 30 -27.16 -17.68 -18.34
N SER A 31 -28.14 -16.86 -18.74
CA SER A 31 -27.97 -15.52 -19.31
C SER A 31 -28.45 -14.40 -18.39
N LEU A 32 -29.14 -14.75 -17.30
CA LEU A 32 -29.68 -13.79 -16.34
C LEU A 32 -28.58 -13.40 -15.33
N PRO A 33 -28.24 -12.10 -15.20
CA PRO A 33 -27.22 -11.66 -14.26
C PRO A 33 -27.74 -11.59 -12.81
N PRO A 34 -26.84 -11.61 -11.81
CA PRO A 34 -27.20 -11.32 -10.43
C PRO A 34 -27.66 -9.86 -10.26
N ASN A 35 -28.58 -9.64 -9.34
CA ASN A 35 -29.09 -8.32 -8.94
C ASN A 35 -28.51 -7.90 -7.59
N ILE A 36 -28.07 -6.64 -7.50
CA ILE A 36 -27.59 -6.03 -6.26
C ILE A 36 -28.72 -5.16 -5.71
N GLN A 37 -29.32 -5.60 -4.60
CA GLN A 37 -30.46 -4.89 -4.00
C GLN A 37 -30.05 -3.66 -3.19
N GLY A 38 -28.81 -3.64 -2.71
CA GLY A 38 -28.28 -2.57 -1.89
C GLY A 38 -26.80 -2.78 -1.65
N VAL A 39 -26.11 -1.69 -1.32
CA VAL A 39 -24.67 -1.70 -1.05
C VAL A 39 -24.43 -0.87 0.19
N LYS A 40 -23.72 -1.46 1.16
CA LYS A 40 -23.18 -0.73 2.30
C LYS A 40 -21.67 -0.58 2.15
N VAL A 41 -21.16 0.63 2.32
CA VAL A 41 -19.73 0.93 2.19
C VAL A 41 -19.20 1.35 3.56
N HIS A 42 -18.05 0.79 3.93
CA HIS A 42 -17.34 1.09 5.16
C HIS A 42 -15.92 1.55 4.84
N GLU A 43 -15.56 2.75 5.30
CA GLU A 43 -14.17 3.20 5.35
C GLU A 43 -13.54 2.74 6.66
N THR A 44 -12.35 2.12 6.56
CA THR A 44 -11.59 1.68 7.73
C THR A 44 -10.38 2.56 7.96
N ASN A 45 -9.84 2.53 9.19
CA ASN A 45 -8.58 3.23 9.50
C ASN A 45 -7.35 2.58 8.83
N GLU A 46 -7.51 1.43 8.18
CA GLU A 46 -6.43 0.58 7.67
C GLU A 46 -6.12 0.76 6.18
N LYS A 47 -6.64 1.84 5.55
CA LYS A 47 -6.58 2.06 4.08
C LYS A 47 -7.15 0.88 3.31
N GLU A 48 -8.31 0.41 3.72
CA GLU A 48 -9.09 -0.59 3.00
C GLU A 48 -10.48 -0.02 2.74
N LEU A 49 -11.07 -0.42 1.61
CA LEU A 49 -12.47 -0.13 1.31
C LEU A 49 -13.27 -1.42 1.44
N ILE A 50 -14.24 -1.44 2.35
CA ILE A 50 -15.12 -2.60 2.54
C ILE A 50 -16.49 -2.27 1.95
N ILE A 51 -16.99 -3.19 1.14
CA ILE A 51 -18.26 -3.07 0.42
C ILE A 51 -19.05 -4.35 0.69
N ASP A 52 -20.22 -4.20 1.32
CA ASP A 52 -21.12 -5.29 1.68
C ASP A 52 -22.39 -5.18 0.80
N PRO A 53 -22.39 -5.71 -0.44
CA PRO A 53 -23.59 -5.76 -1.27
C PRO A 53 -24.55 -6.89 -0.83
N ILE A 54 -25.84 -6.67 -1.03
CA ILE A 54 -26.87 -7.70 -0.90
C ILE A 54 -27.18 -8.23 -2.30
N VAL A 55 -26.78 -9.47 -2.55
CA VAL A 55 -26.87 -10.11 -3.88
C VAL A 55 -28.03 -11.10 -3.91
N ARG A 56 -28.89 -10.97 -4.92
CA ARG A 56 -29.92 -11.94 -5.27
C ARG A 56 -29.78 -12.34 -6.73
N TRP A 57 -29.79 -13.63 -7.00
CA TRP A 57 -29.64 -14.11 -8.36
C TRP A 57 -30.64 -15.24 -8.61
N ALA A 58 -31.55 -15.03 -9.55
CA ALA A 58 -32.43 -16.06 -10.07
C ALA A 58 -31.96 -16.35 -11.51
N GLY A 59 -31.09 -17.34 -11.64
CA GLY A 59 -30.49 -17.75 -12.90
C GLY A 59 -31.31 -18.82 -13.62
N ASN A 60 -31.06 -18.96 -14.91
CA ASN A 60 -31.60 -20.02 -15.77
C ASN A 60 -30.47 -20.97 -16.20
N PRO A 61 -29.88 -21.74 -15.26
CA PRO A 61 -28.76 -22.60 -15.57
C PRO A 61 -29.18 -23.79 -16.44
N ASN A 62 -28.20 -24.36 -17.14
CA ASN A 62 -28.32 -25.68 -17.75
C ASN A 62 -27.08 -26.50 -17.37
N ILE A 63 -27.17 -27.12 -16.20
CA ILE A 63 -26.10 -27.94 -15.61
C ILE A 63 -26.55 -29.39 -15.66
N ASN A 64 -25.92 -30.17 -16.55
CA ASN A 64 -26.15 -31.60 -16.67
C ASN A 64 -24.91 -32.34 -16.16
N LEU A 65 -25.08 -33.05 -15.06
CA LEU A 65 -24.08 -33.89 -14.42
C LEU A 65 -24.38 -35.36 -14.74
N VAL A 66 -23.34 -36.12 -15.09
CA VAL A 66 -23.39 -37.57 -15.21
C VAL A 66 -22.58 -38.15 -14.07
N VAL A 67 -23.25 -38.85 -13.17
CA VAL A 67 -22.65 -39.56 -12.04
C VAL A 67 -22.64 -41.05 -12.39
N LYS A 68 -21.46 -41.64 -12.54
CA LYS A 68 -21.33 -43.07 -12.84
C LYS A 68 -21.17 -43.86 -11.54
N PHE A 69 -22.10 -44.76 -11.26
CA PHE A 69 -21.98 -45.75 -10.19
C PHE A 69 -21.67 -47.10 -10.82
N LEU A 70 -20.47 -47.64 -10.61
CA LEU A 70 -20.02 -48.87 -11.27
C LEU A 70 -20.17 -48.75 -12.80
N PHE A 71 -21.17 -49.43 -13.39
CA PHE A 71 -21.48 -49.41 -14.83
C PHE A 71 -22.73 -48.60 -15.20
N LEU A 72 -23.42 -47.99 -14.23
CA LEU A 72 -24.68 -47.27 -14.45
C LEU A 72 -24.45 -45.74 -14.47
N PRO A 73 -24.64 -45.08 -15.62
CA PRO A 73 -24.61 -43.62 -15.71
C PRO A 73 -25.94 -43.02 -15.26
N ILE A 74 -25.92 -42.22 -14.20
CA ILE A 74 -27.07 -41.48 -13.70
C ILE A 74 -26.94 -40.02 -14.14
N THR A 75 -27.95 -39.49 -14.84
CA THR A 75 -27.98 -38.08 -15.26
C THR A 75 -28.79 -37.24 -14.27
N LEU A 76 -28.13 -36.23 -13.71
CA LEU A 76 -28.69 -35.19 -12.86
C LEU A 76 -28.73 -33.87 -13.65
N GLN A 77 -29.88 -33.22 -13.68
CA GLN A 77 -30.04 -31.91 -14.32
C GLN A 77 -30.47 -30.89 -13.28
N LEU A 78 -29.65 -29.86 -13.06
CA LEU A 78 -29.97 -28.74 -12.18
C LEU A 78 -30.55 -27.59 -13.02
N LEU A 79 -31.69 -27.08 -12.56
CA LEU A 79 -32.52 -26.04 -13.17
C LEU A 79 -32.77 -24.92 -12.16
N ASP A 80 -33.29 -23.79 -12.63
CA ASP A 80 -33.89 -22.73 -11.79
C ASP A 80 -33.10 -22.37 -10.52
N LEU A 81 -31.84 -21.95 -10.68
CA LEU A 81 -30.96 -21.65 -9.57
C LEU A 81 -31.29 -20.29 -8.96
N GLN A 82 -31.62 -20.27 -7.67
CA GLN A 82 -31.81 -19.06 -6.88
C GLN A 82 -30.75 -18.98 -5.78
N ILE A 83 -30.03 -17.86 -5.73
CA ILE A 83 -29.00 -17.58 -4.73
C ILE A 83 -29.29 -16.26 -4.05
N PHE A 84 -29.28 -16.27 -2.72
CA PHE A 84 -29.32 -15.09 -1.87
C PHE A 84 -28.08 -15.10 -0.99
N ALA A 85 -27.23 -14.08 -1.15
CA ALA A 85 -25.97 -13.98 -0.44
C ALA A 85 -25.65 -12.52 -0.07
N ALA A 86 -24.98 -12.34 1.07
CA ALA A 86 -24.43 -11.06 1.50
C ALA A 86 -22.89 -11.18 1.57
N PRO A 87 -22.19 -11.11 0.42
CA PRO A 87 -20.74 -11.12 0.43
C PRO A 87 -20.21 -9.80 1.00
N ARG A 88 -19.06 -9.88 1.66
CA ARG A 88 -18.18 -8.77 2.00
C ARG A 88 -17.02 -8.75 1.01
N ILE A 89 -16.90 -7.64 0.29
CA ILE A 89 -15.83 -7.36 -0.66
C ILE A 89 -14.89 -6.33 -0.04
N THR A 90 -13.63 -6.67 0.11
CA THR A 90 -12.59 -5.79 0.66
C THR A 90 -11.56 -5.48 -0.41
N LEU A 91 -11.37 -4.20 -0.73
CA LEU A 91 -10.28 -3.72 -1.57
C LEU A 91 -9.08 -3.39 -0.70
N LYS A 92 -7.97 -4.13 -0.85
CA LYS A 92 -6.80 -3.97 0.02
C LYS A 92 -5.48 -4.45 -0.61
N PRO A 93 -4.35 -3.87 -0.21
CA PRO A 93 -4.25 -2.51 0.33
C PRO A 93 -4.68 -1.47 -0.71
N LEU A 94 -5.23 -0.33 -0.27
CA LEU A 94 -5.41 0.82 -1.17
C LEU A 94 -4.04 1.44 -1.52
N VAL A 95 -3.80 1.67 -2.81
CA VAL A 95 -2.55 2.20 -3.37
C VAL A 95 -2.82 3.48 -4.17
N PRO A 96 -1.83 4.38 -4.34
CA PRO A 96 -2.04 5.65 -5.06
C PRO A 96 -2.05 5.52 -6.58
N THR A 97 -1.84 4.31 -7.12
CA THR A 97 -1.77 4.02 -8.56
C THR A 97 -3.04 3.30 -8.99
N PHE A 98 -3.62 3.66 -10.13
CA PHE A 98 -4.80 2.97 -10.68
C PHE A 98 -4.56 1.45 -10.80
N PRO A 99 -5.52 0.57 -10.40
CA PRO A 99 -6.92 0.86 -10.04
C PRO A 99 -7.17 1.31 -8.59
N CYS A 100 -6.12 1.74 -7.88
CA CYS A 100 -6.13 2.27 -6.51
C CYS A 100 -6.23 1.22 -5.38
N PHE A 101 -6.10 -0.06 -5.72
CA PHE A 101 -6.02 -1.17 -4.78
C PHE A 101 -5.19 -2.31 -5.39
N ALA A 102 -4.53 -3.11 -4.55
CA ALA A 102 -3.70 -4.20 -5.05
C ALA A 102 -4.45 -5.53 -5.17
N SER A 103 -5.40 -5.82 -4.27
CA SER A 103 -6.18 -7.07 -4.28
C SER A 103 -7.64 -6.84 -3.92
N ILE A 104 -8.49 -7.77 -4.37
CA ILE A 104 -9.88 -7.91 -3.95
C ILE A 104 -9.97 -9.15 -3.06
N ALA A 105 -10.46 -9.02 -1.84
CA ALA A 105 -10.79 -10.15 -0.99
C ALA A 105 -12.32 -10.27 -0.86
N VAL A 106 -12.88 -11.47 -1.07
CA VAL A 106 -14.32 -11.73 -0.98
C VAL A 106 -14.57 -12.78 0.09
N SER A 107 -15.48 -12.49 1.02
CA SER A 107 -15.97 -13.44 2.04
C SER A 107 -17.50 -13.38 2.13
N LEU A 108 -18.13 -14.36 2.74
CA LEU A 108 -19.54 -14.37 3.10
C LEU A 108 -19.67 -14.07 4.59
N LEU A 109 -20.58 -13.17 4.96
CA LEU A 109 -20.85 -12.87 6.37
C LEU A 109 -21.75 -13.93 7.01
N ASP A 110 -22.68 -14.45 6.21
CA ASP A 110 -23.64 -15.48 6.61
C ASP A 110 -23.67 -16.60 5.57
N LYS A 111 -24.16 -17.77 5.98
CA LYS A 111 -24.35 -18.90 5.05
C LYS A 111 -25.34 -18.51 3.94
N PRO A 112 -24.99 -18.69 2.66
CA PRO A 112 -25.83 -18.29 1.55
C PRO A 112 -27.07 -19.18 1.48
N SER A 113 -28.20 -18.62 1.07
CA SER A 113 -29.39 -19.40 0.70
C SER A 113 -29.27 -19.77 -0.76
N VAL A 114 -29.36 -21.06 -1.05
CA VAL A 114 -29.28 -21.63 -2.39
C VAL A 114 -30.49 -22.54 -2.55
N ASP A 115 -31.24 -22.32 -3.61
CA ASP A 115 -32.43 -23.09 -3.99
C ASP A 115 -32.33 -23.42 -5.49
N PHE A 116 -32.78 -24.59 -5.90
CA PHE A 116 -32.63 -25.04 -7.29
C PHE A 116 -33.65 -26.12 -7.65
N GLY A 117 -34.05 -26.18 -8.91
CA GLY A 117 -34.73 -27.34 -9.47
C GLY A 117 -33.74 -28.48 -9.72
N LEU A 118 -34.15 -29.73 -9.48
CA LEU A 118 -33.33 -30.90 -9.78
C LEU A 118 -34.17 -31.98 -10.46
N LYS A 119 -33.70 -32.46 -11.62
CA LYS A 119 -34.26 -33.62 -12.32
C LYS A 119 -33.27 -34.79 -12.31
N LEU A 120 -33.77 -35.99 -12.10
CA LEU A 120 -33.01 -37.25 -12.10
C LEU A 120 -33.61 -38.14 -13.17
N LEU A 121 -32.79 -38.55 -14.15
CA LEU A 121 -33.23 -39.40 -15.27
C LEU A 121 -34.47 -38.84 -16.03
N GLY A 122 -34.62 -37.51 -16.04
CA GLY A 122 -35.76 -36.82 -16.67
C GLY A 122 -37.03 -36.71 -15.81
N GLY A 123 -37.07 -37.36 -14.63
CA GLY A 123 -38.12 -37.22 -13.63
C GLY A 123 -37.80 -36.14 -12.57
N ASP A 124 -38.82 -35.65 -11.87
CA ASP A 124 -38.67 -34.66 -10.80
C ASP A 124 -38.11 -35.30 -9.52
N VAL A 125 -37.00 -34.78 -9.00
CA VAL A 125 -36.32 -35.30 -7.80
C VAL A 125 -37.09 -34.99 -6.52
N MET A 126 -38.08 -34.09 -6.57
CA MET A 126 -39.00 -33.87 -5.45
C MET A 126 -39.76 -35.14 -5.03
N ALA A 127 -39.77 -36.18 -5.88
CA ALA A 127 -40.31 -37.50 -5.58
C ALA A 127 -39.41 -38.38 -4.70
N ILE A 128 -38.16 -37.99 -4.42
CA ILE A 128 -37.22 -38.74 -3.56
C ILE A 128 -37.08 -38.02 -2.22
N PRO A 129 -37.73 -38.50 -1.14
CA PRO A 129 -37.66 -37.87 0.17
C PRO A 129 -36.22 -37.72 0.67
N GLY A 130 -35.86 -36.52 1.13
CA GLY A 130 -34.56 -36.24 1.76
C GLY A 130 -33.38 -36.01 0.82
N LEU A 131 -33.41 -36.48 -0.44
CA LEU A 131 -32.28 -36.30 -1.38
C LEU A 131 -32.07 -34.81 -1.73
N TYR A 132 -33.16 -34.09 -1.96
CA TYR A 132 -33.12 -32.65 -2.22
C TYR A 132 -32.45 -31.87 -1.08
N GLN A 133 -32.94 -32.10 0.15
CA GLN A 133 -32.42 -31.46 1.36
C GLN A 133 -30.95 -31.81 1.60
N PHE A 134 -30.56 -33.07 1.36
CA PHE A 134 -29.17 -33.50 1.48
C PHE A 134 -28.25 -32.72 0.52
N ILE A 135 -28.59 -32.64 -0.77
CA ILE A 135 -27.77 -31.93 -1.75
C ILE A 135 -27.68 -30.44 -1.41
N GLN A 136 -28.80 -29.83 -1.02
CA GLN A 136 -28.86 -28.42 -0.63
C GLN A 136 -27.94 -28.13 0.58
N GLU A 137 -27.98 -28.96 1.61
CA GLU A 137 -27.12 -28.81 2.79
C GLU A 137 -25.65 -29.06 2.49
N GLN A 138 -25.30 -30.01 1.61
CA GLN A 138 -23.92 -30.22 1.19
C GLN A 138 -23.37 -29.01 0.42
N ILE A 139 -24.12 -28.46 -0.54
CA ILE A 139 -23.71 -27.27 -1.29
C ILE A 139 -23.53 -26.08 -0.34
N ARG A 140 -24.51 -25.84 0.54
CA ARG A 140 -24.46 -24.76 1.52
C ARG A 140 -23.25 -24.89 2.45
N THR A 141 -22.98 -26.10 2.93
CA THR A 141 -21.86 -26.37 3.84
C THR A 141 -20.52 -26.18 3.15
N GLN A 142 -20.34 -26.68 1.92
CA GLN A 142 -19.08 -26.52 1.19
C GLN A 142 -18.79 -25.05 0.84
N ILE A 143 -19.80 -24.31 0.36
CA ILE A 143 -19.64 -22.86 0.08
C ILE A 143 -19.31 -22.09 1.37
N ALA A 144 -19.96 -22.42 2.49
CA ALA A 144 -19.67 -21.80 3.77
C ALA A 144 -18.25 -22.10 4.25
N ASN A 145 -17.78 -23.35 4.15
CA ASN A 145 -16.43 -23.71 4.61
C ASN A 145 -15.33 -22.99 3.83
N MET A 146 -15.55 -22.69 2.56
CA MET A 146 -14.57 -22.01 1.70
C MET A 146 -14.56 -20.49 1.87
N TYR A 147 -15.73 -19.88 2.10
CA TYR A 147 -15.87 -18.43 1.95
C TYR A 147 -16.53 -17.73 3.14
N LEU A 148 -17.09 -18.46 4.12
CA LEU A 148 -17.59 -17.81 5.34
C LEU A 148 -16.43 -17.22 6.12
N TRP A 149 -16.60 -15.97 6.56
CA TRP A 149 -15.58 -15.27 7.35
C TRP A 149 -15.14 -16.13 8.56
N PRO A 150 -13.83 -16.26 8.85
CA PRO A 150 -12.72 -15.45 8.34
C PRO A 150 -12.13 -15.88 6.98
N GLN A 151 -12.59 -16.99 6.41
CA GLN A 151 -12.09 -17.46 5.11
C GLN A 151 -12.51 -16.49 4.00
N ASN A 152 -11.62 -16.31 3.02
CA ASN A 152 -11.86 -15.40 1.91
C ASN A 152 -11.14 -15.85 0.63
N LEU A 153 -11.74 -15.50 -0.50
CA LEU A 153 -11.15 -15.59 -1.82
C LEU A 153 -10.37 -14.31 -2.09
N VAL A 154 -9.04 -14.41 -2.24
CA VAL A 154 -8.19 -13.27 -2.62
C VAL A 154 -7.89 -13.33 -4.11
N ILE A 155 -8.24 -12.26 -4.81
CA ILE A 155 -7.97 -12.05 -6.24
C ILE A 155 -6.95 -10.92 -6.34
N PRO A 156 -5.67 -11.20 -6.65
CA PRO A 156 -4.67 -10.16 -6.86
C PRO A 156 -4.98 -9.41 -8.16
N ILE A 157 -4.89 -8.08 -8.12
CA ILE A 157 -5.17 -7.18 -9.25
C ILE A 157 -3.91 -6.45 -9.70
N LEU A 158 -3.09 -6.00 -8.75
CA LEU A 158 -1.74 -5.51 -9.00
C LEU A 158 -0.76 -6.46 -8.33
N ASP A 159 0.41 -6.62 -8.96
CA ASP A 159 1.57 -7.10 -8.24
C ASP A 159 1.97 -6.02 -7.21
N GLU A 160 1.81 -6.34 -5.92
CA GLU A 160 2.10 -5.45 -4.81
C GLU A 160 3.53 -4.87 -4.87
N SER A 161 4.46 -5.62 -5.48
CA SER A 161 5.85 -5.18 -5.69
C SER A 161 5.99 -4.06 -6.72
N LEU A 162 5.08 -3.96 -7.69
CA LEU A 162 5.06 -2.92 -8.72
C LEU A 162 4.35 -1.64 -8.26
N ALA A 163 3.43 -1.74 -7.29
CA ALA A 163 2.67 -0.59 -6.79
C ALA A 163 3.51 0.34 -5.87
N ILE A 164 4.55 -0.20 -5.22
CA ILE A 164 5.52 0.57 -4.41
C ILE A 164 6.82 0.64 -5.21
N LYS A 165 6.96 1.66 -6.07
CA LYS A 165 8.24 1.91 -6.77
C LYS A 165 9.34 2.09 -5.72
N LYS A 166 10.33 1.20 -5.72
CA LYS A 166 11.52 1.38 -4.89
C LYS A 166 12.22 2.68 -5.31
N PRO A 167 12.83 3.39 -4.36
CA PRO A 167 13.80 4.41 -4.67
C PRO A 167 14.86 3.95 -5.68
N VAL A 168 15.09 4.75 -6.71
CA VAL A 168 16.07 4.51 -7.78
C VAL A 168 17.29 5.43 -7.70
N GLY A 169 17.30 6.38 -6.77
CA GLY A 169 18.45 7.25 -6.53
C GLY A 169 18.19 8.37 -5.53
N ILE A 170 19.20 9.21 -5.34
CA ILE A 170 19.17 10.40 -4.49
C ILE A 170 19.30 11.65 -5.36
N LEU A 171 18.39 12.60 -5.16
CA LEU A 171 18.52 13.97 -5.62
C LEU A 171 19.21 14.81 -4.53
N TYR A 172 20.37 15.35 -4.85
CA TYR A 172 21.06 16.37 -4.06
C TYR A 172 20.59 17.74 -4.54
N VAL A 173 20.12 18.55 -3.61
CA VAL A 173 19.60 19.90 -3.86
C VAL A 173 20.37 20.88 -2.97
N LYS A 174 21.19 21.74 -3.56
CA LYS A 174 21.78 22.87 -2.86
C LYS A 174 20.96 24.12 -3.16
N VAL A 175 20.41 24.72 -2.12
CA VAL A 175 19.77 26.04 -2.20
C VAL A 175 20.86 27.08 -1.99
N VAL A 176 21.28 27.73 -3.07
CA VAL A 176 22.42 28.66 -3.04
C VAL A 176 21.94 30.01 -2.51
N LYS A 177 21.13 30.73 -3.29
CA LYS A 177 20.68 32.08 -2.99
C LYS A 177 19.40 32.46 -3.72
N ALA A 178 18.74 33.51 -3.26
CA ALA A 178 17.72 34.21 -4.03
C ALA A 178 18.14 35.65 -4.32
N VAL A 179 17.58 36.24 -5.37
CA VAL A 179 17.91 37.59 -5.84
C VAL A 179 16.62 38.34 -6.13
N GLN A 180 16.53 39.59 -5.66
CA GLN A 180 15.41 40.50 -5.91
C GLN A 180 14.04 39.89 -5.54
N LEU A 181 13.94 39.28 -4.37
CA LEU A 181 12.66 38.79 -3.86
C LEU A 181 11.65 39.94 -3.74
N LEU A 182 10.39 39.65 -4.07
CA LEU A 182 9.32 40.63 -3.99
C LEU A 182 9.12 41.10 -2.53
N LYS A 183 9.30 42.39 -2.28
CA LYS A 183 8.97 43.03 -1.00
C LYS A 183 7.45 43.04 -0.82
N LYS A 184 6.94 42.47 0.28
CA LYS A 184 5.51 42.48 0.57
C LYS A 184 5.08 43.63 1.49
N ASP A 185 5.97 44.07 2.36
CA ASP A 185 5.69 45.14 3.32
C ASP A 185 6.23 46.49 2.86
N LEU A 186 5.44 47.56 3.03
CA LEU A 186 5.86 48.92 2.70
C LEU A 186 7.14 49.33 3.47
N LEU A 187 7.30 48.88 4.72
CA LEU A 187 8.30 49.37 5.67
C LEU A 187 9.39 48.34 6.09
N GLY A 188 9.34 47.08 5.60
CA GLY A 188 10.27 46.03 6.04
C GLY A 188 10.79 45.13 4.92
N ALA A 189 12.00 44.59 5.07
CA ALA A 189 12.52 43.52 4.22
C ALA A 189 11.96 42.17 4.69
N SER A 190 11.73 41.24 3.75
CA SER A 190 11.23 39.89 4.05
C SER A 190 12.25 39.04 4.81
N ASP A 191 11.75 38.06 5.56
CA ASP A 191 12.48 37.00 6.26
C ASP A 191 12.38 35.66 5.49
N PRO A 192 13.02 35.51 4.31
CA PRO A 192 12.77 34.36 3.44
C PRO A 192 13.36 33.04 3.95
N TYR A 193 12.67 31.96 3.60
CA TYR A 193 13.18 30.59 3.59
C TYR A 193 12.60 29.80 2.41
N VAL A 194 13.29 28.73 2.01
CA VAL A 194 12.87 27.85 0.91
C VAL A 194 12.32 26.54 1.47
N LYS A 195 11.19 26.10 0.93
CA LYS A 195 10.57 24.79 1.19
C LYS A 195 10.67 23.92 -0.07
N LEU A 196 11.22 22.73 0.09
CA LEU A 196 11.47 21.74 -0.97
C LEU A 196 10.57 20.51 -0.78
N SER A 197 9.96 20.03 -1.85
CA SER A 197 9.25 18.74 -1.87
C SER A 197 9.31 18.08 -3.25
N LEU A 198 9.20 16.76 -3.31
CA LEU A 198 9.20 16.01 -4.57
C LEU A 198 7.77 15.56 -4.89
N SER A 199 7.38 15.62 -6.16
CA SER A 199 6.06 15.15 -6.59
C SER A 199 5.87 13.65 -6.36
N GLY A 200 4.66 13.24 -5.97
CA GLY A 200 4.33 11.83 -5.71
C GLY A 200 4.82 11.31 -4.36
N GLU A 201 5.65 12.05 -3.62
CA GLU A 201 6.09 11.69 -2.28
C GLU A 201 5.21 12.33 -1.20
N ARG A 202 4.88 11.54 -0.16
CA ARG A 202 4.23 12.04 1.07
C ARG A 202 5.25 12.37 2.18
N LEU A 203 6.55 12.40 1.83
CA LEU A 203 7.62 12.72 2.78
C LEU A 203 7.52 14.17 3.26
N THR A 204 7.99 14.40 4.49
CA THR A 204 8.07 15.74 5.08
C THR A 204 8.93 16.64 4.20
N ALA A 205 8.38 17.80 3.83
CA ALA A 205 9.10 18.81 3.06
C ALA A 205 10.33 19.30 3.82
N LYS A 206 11.44 19.48 3.11
CA LYS A 206 12.69 20.04 3.67
C LYS A 206 12.64 21.56 3.59
N LYS A 207 13.30 22.25 4.53
CA LYS A 207 13.29 23.70 4.61
C LYS A 207 14.69 24.23 4.92
N THR A 208 15.03 25.37 4.33
CA THR A 208 16.23 26.11 4.72
C THR A 208 16.05 26.84 6.05
N SER A 209 17.14 27.35 6.60
CA SER A 209 17.09 28.40 7.61
C SER A 209 16.37 29.65 7.09
N VAL A 210 15.82 30.43 8.02
CA VAL A 210 15.21 31.74 7.75
C VAL A 210 16.31 32.80 7.75
N LYS A 211 16.36 33.63 6.72
CA LYS A 211 17.30 34.76 6.63
C LYS A 211 16.53 36.04 6.91
N MET A 212 16.80 36.69 8.04
CA MET A 212 16.02 37.85 8.48
C MET A 212 16.31 39.08 7.60
N LYS A 213 15.26 39.82 7.24
CA LYS A 213 15.27 41.12 6.57
C LYS A 213 16.17 41.17 5.33
N ASN A 214 16.11 40.15 4.49
CA ASN A 214 16.98 40.01 3.34
C ASN A 214 16.22 39.62 2.06
N LEU A 215 16.21 40.50 1.06
CA LEU A 215 15.62 40.22 -0.27
C LEU A 215 16.59 39.53 -1.24
N ASN A 216 17.86 39.39 -0.85
CA ASN A 216 18.90 38.68 -1.58
C ASN A 216 19.61 37.65 -0.66
N PRO A 217 18.85 36.73 -0.05
CA PRO A 217 19.40 35.79 0.93
C PRO A 217 20.36 34.80 0.27
N GLU A 218 21.43 34.46 0.99
CA GLU A 218 22.31 33.33 0.68
C GLU A 218 22.17 32.28 1.78
N TRP A 219 21.77 31.07 1.38
CA TRP A 219 21.59 29.93 2.29
C TRP A 219 22.79 28.99 2.23
N ASN A 220 23.21 28.61 1.02
CA ASN A 220 24.23 27.58 0.78
C ASN A 220 23.95 26.29 1.56
N GLU A 221 22.67 25.89 1.61
CA GLU A 221 22.21 24.72 2.36
C GLU A 221 21.91 23.54 1.43
N GLU A 222 22.32 22.34 1.82
CA GLU A 222 22.20 21.13 1.03
C GLU A 222 21.16 20.16 1.59
N PHE A 223 20.39 19.55 0.69
CA PHE A 223 19.33 18.62 1.02
C PHE A 223 19.43 17.38 0.14
N ARG A 224 19.13 16.23 0.74
CA ARG A 224 19.04 14.93 0.05
C ARG A 224 17.59 14.48 -0.01
N MET A 225 17.14 14.04 -1.19
CA MET A 225 15.77 13.60 -1.42
C MET A 225 15.75 12.30 -2.21
N THR A 226 14.98 11.33 -1.75
CA THR A 226 14.84 10.03 -2.41
C THR A 226 13.97 10.16 -3.68
N VAL A 227 14.43 9.60 -4.80
CA VAL A 227 13.73 9.62 -6.10
C VAL A 227 13.26 8.20 -6.43
N LYS A 228 12.02 8.04 -6.89
CA LYS A 228 11.44 6.76 -7.34
C LYS A 228 11.29 6.67 -8.85
N ASP A 229 11.05 7.79 -9.51
CA ASP A 229 10.84 7.85 -10.94
C ASP A 229 11.32 9.20 -11.50
N PRO A 230 12.58 9.30 -11.94
CA PRO A 230 13.14 10.55 -12.43
C PRO A 230 12.49 11.03 -13.74
N LYS A 231 11.79 10.16 -14.50
CA LYS A 231 11.14 10.55 -15.75
C LYS A 231 9.86 11.33 -15.49
N SER A 232 9.12 10.97 -14.44
CA SER A 232 7.82 11.57 -14.12
C SER A 232 7.88 12.58 -12.96
N GLN A 233 8.84 12.45 -12.05
CA GLN A 233 8.93 13.31 -10.88
C GLN A 233 9.52 14.69 -11.18
N PHE A 234 9.12 15.66 -10.36
CA PHE A 234 9.63 17.03 -10.37
C PHE A 234 9.83 17.56 -8.95
N LEU A 235 10.88 18.36 -8.78
CA LEU A 235 11.17 19.12 -7.56
C LEU A 235 10.26 20.34 -7.50
N LYS A 236 9.46 20.46 -6.44
CA LYS A 236 8.69 21.65 -6.09
C LYS A 236 9.50 22.52 -5.15
N VAL A 237 9.62 23.79 -5.49
CA VAL A 237 10.36 24.78 -4.70
C VAL A 237 9.44 25.95 -4.40
N HIS A 238 9.28 26.27 -3.13
CA HIS A 238 8.49 27.41 -2.67
C HIS A 238 9.35 28.30 -1.78
N VAL A 239 9.33 29.60 -2.05
CA VAL A 239 9.93 30.60 -1.18
C VAL A 239 8.83 31.24 -0.35
N TYR A 240 9.03 31.27 0.95
CA TYR A 240 8.10 31.87 1.90
C TYR A 240 8.79 32.94 2.72
N ASP A 241 8.03 33.98 3.06
CA ASP A 241 8.35 34.93 4.10
C ASP A 241 7.97 34.33 5.45
N TRP A 242 8.90 34.29 6.39
CA TRP A 242 8.60 33.83 7.73
C TRP A 242 7.84 34.91 8.50
N GLU A 243 6.74 34.51 9.15
CA GLU A 243 5.92 35.40 9.96
C GLU A 243 5.90 34.89 11.39
N LYS A 244 6.15 35.78 12.36
CA LYS A 244 6.12 35.40 13.78
C LYS A 244 4.72 34.97 14.23
N ILE A 245 3.68 35.53 13.61
CA ILE A 245 2.28 35.28 13.95
C ILE A 245 1.50 35.08 12.65
N GLY A 246 0.74 33.99 12.57
CA GLY A 246 -0.16 33.73 11.43
C GLY A 246 0.46 32.92 10.30
N LYS A 247 -0.06 33.10 9.08
CA LYS A 247 0.36 32.34 7.89
C LYS A 247 1.54 33.03 7.20
N HIS A 248 2.57 32.24 6.93
CA HIS A 248 3.76 32.66 6.18
C HIS A 248 3.39 33.11 4.77
N ASN A 249 3.96 34.22 4.32
CA ASN A 249 3.61 34.83 3.05
C ASN A 249 4.30 34.12 1.88
N ASN A 250 3.58 33.75 0.82
CA ASN A 250 4.19 33.17 -0.38
C ASN A 250 4.98 34.24 -1.17
N LEU A 251 6.29 34.06 -1.29
CA LEU A 251 7.20 34.90 -2.06
C LEU A 251 7.43 34.37 -3.48
N GLY A 252 6.99 33.15 -3.78
CA GLY A 252 6.95 32.60 -5.13
C GLY A 252 7.27 31.11 -5.15
N MET A 253 7.04 30.47 -6.28
CA MET A 253 7.31 29.06 -6.45
C MET A 253 7.79 28.73 -7.86
N GLN A 254 8.43 27.57 -7.98
CA GLN A 254 8.79 26.97 -9.26
C GLN A 254 8.83 25.45 -9.16
N VAL A 255 8.75 24.77 -10.31
CA VAL A 255 8.98 23.33 -10.44
C VAL A 255 10.14 23.03 -11.38
N VAL A 256 10.91 22.00 -11.06
CA VAL A 256 12.00 21.51 -11.91
C VAL A 256 11.75 20.03 -12.21
N PRO A 257 11.37 19.66 -13.45
CA PRO A 257 11.29 18.25 -13.86
C PRO A 257 12.66 17.56 -13.70
N LEU A 258 12.67 16.40 -13.06
CA LEU A 258 13.92 15.66 -12.86
C LEU A 258 14.45 15.05 -14.15
N SER A 259 13.59 14.88 -15.17
CA SER A 259 13.95 14.43 -16.52
C SER A 259 14.94 15.37 -17.23
N LEU A 260 15.13 16.60 -16.73
CA LEU A 260 16.11 17.55 -17.24
C LEU A 260 17.52 17.34 -16.67
N LEU A 261 17.69 16.44 -15.70
CA LEU A 261 18.98 16.16 -15.06
C LEU A 261 19.67 14.98 -15.73
N VAL A 262 20.96 15.14 -16.00
CA VAL A 262 21.83 14.04 -16.41
C VAL A 262 22.41 13.40 -15.15
N PRO A 263 22.34 12.06 -15.00
CA PRO A 263 22.89 11.37 -13.84
C PRO A 263 24.34 11.75 -13.54
N HIS A 264 24.66 11.95 -12.25
CA HIS A 264 25.99 12.32 -11.74
C HIS A 264 26.53 13.68 -12.20
N GLN A 265 25.78 14.44 -13.00
CA GLN A 265 26.19 15.77 -13.44
C GLN A 265 25.55 16.85 -12.57
N LYS A 266 26.38 17.74 -12.02
CA LYS A 266 25.89 18.94 -11.35
C LYS A 266 25.27 19.88 -12.40
N LYS A 267 24.04 20.32 -12.13
CA LYS A 267 23.32 21.32 -12.92
C LYS A 267 22.98 22.52 -12.07
N GLU A 268 23.51 23.69 -12.44
CA GLU A 268 23.12 24.96 -11.85
C GLU A 268 21.90 25.52 -12.59
N LEU A 269 20.90 25.99 -11.85
CA LEU A 269 19.67 26.56 -12.39
C LEU A 269 19.36 27.89 -11.71
N THR A 270 19.09 28.91 -12.52
CA THR A 270 18.47 30.15 -12.06
C THR A 270 17.00 30.14 -12.45
N LEU A 271 16.12 30.11 -11.45
CA LEU A 271 14.68 29.95 -11.60
C LEU A 271 13.96 31.27 -11.36
N ASP A 272 13.12 31.68 -12.30
CA ASP A 272 12.19 32.79 -12.08
C ASP A 272 11.03 32.34 -11.17
N LEU A 273 10.83 33.06 -10.06
CA LEU A 273 9.80 32.76 -9.08
C LEU A 273 8.45 33.34 -9.50
N MET A 274 7.43 32.48 -9.51
CA MET A 274 6.09 32.82 -9.97
C MET A 274 5.07 32.75 -8.83
N LYS A 275 3.96 33.50 -8.95
CA LYS A 275 2.87 33.46 -7.95
C LYS A 275 2.16 32.10 -7.95
N ASN A 276 1.79 31.60 -9.13
CA ASN A 276 1.09 30.33 -9.37
C ASN A 276 1.66 29.67 -10.64
N ILE A 277 1.68 28.34 -10.69
CA ILE A 277 2.07 27.55 -11.87
C ILE A 277 0.81 27.20 -12.68
N SER A 278 0.05 28.22 -13.08
CA SER A 278 -1.11 28.07 -13.96
C SER A 278 -0.69 28.40 -15.39
N LEU A 279 -0.90 27.45 -16.33
CA LEU A 279 -0.59 27.62 -17.75
C LEU A 279 -1.56 28.57 -18.49
N ASN A 280 -2.63 29.01 -17.84
CA ASN A 280 -3.59 29.95 -18.41
C ASN A 280 -3.83 31.11 -17.46
N ASN A 281 -3.25 32.27 -17.78
CA ASN A 281 -3.77 33.64 -17.58
C ASN A 281 -2.62 34.65 -17.53
N ASN A 282 -2.81 35.77 -18.24
CA ASN A 282 -1.92 36.92 -18.43
C ASN A 282 -1.57 37.73 -17.14
N LYS A 283 -1.38 37.08 -15.99
CA LYS A 283 -1.06 37.73 -14.69
C LYS A 283 -0.03 36.98 -13.84
N ASN A 284 0.89 36.24 -14.45
CA ASN A 284 2.03 35.70 -13.72
C ASN A 284 3.03 36.83 -13.39
N LYS A 285 2.88 37.41 -12.19
CA LYS A 285 3.78 38.43 -11.68
C LYS A 285 5.09 37.78 -11.22
N TYR A 286 6.21 38.18 -11.82
CA TYR A 286 7.57 37.87 -11.39
C TYR A 286 7.79 38.25 -9.92
N ARG A 287 8.51 37.40 -9.16
CA ARG A 287 8.73 37.59 -7.72
C ARG A 287 10.19 37.44 -7.27
N GLY A 288 11.13 37.54 -8.20
CA GLY A 288 12.55 37.35 -7.96
C GLY A 288 13.08 36.06 -8.59
N LYS A 289 14.36 35.79 -8.33
CA LYS A 289 15.08 34.62 -8.84
C LYS A 289 15.58 33.75 -7.70
N LEU A 290 15.64 32.45 -7.92
CA LEU A 290 16.25 31.48 -7.02
C LEU A 290 17.32 30.67 -7.75
N VAL A 291 18.51 30.58 -7.17
CA VAL A 291 19.64 29.81 -7.71
C VAL A 291 19.75 28.49 -6.94
N LEU A 292 19.75 27.38 -7.67
CA LEU A 292 19.90 26.03 -7.16
C LEU A 292 21.04 25.30 -7.87
N GLU A 293 21.72 24.42 -7.15
CA GLU A 293 22.57 23.38 -7.76
C GLU A 293 21.93 22.01 -7.51
N LEU A 294 21.74 21.23 -8.57
CA LEU A 294 21.08 19.93 -8.52
C LEU A 294 22.01 18.84 -9.05
N THR A 295 22.05 17.70 -8.38
CA THR A 295 22.71 16.48 -8.87
C THR A 295 21.82 15.27 -8.59
N PHE A 296 21.54 14.46 -9.60
CA PHE A 296 20.83 13.19 -9.42
C PHE A 296 21.80 12.01 -9.50
N ASN A 297 21.89 11.23 -8.43
CA ASN A 297 22.74 10.05 -8.34
C ASN A 297 21.85 8.80 -8.31
N PRO A 298 21.73 8.04 -9.41
CA PRO A 298 21.02 6.77 -9.40
C PRO A 298 21.73 5.74 -8.52
N PHE A 299 20.96 4.83 -7.91
CA PHE A 299 21.52 3.67 -7.22
C PHE A 299 22.05 2.66 -8.24
N LYS A 300 23.11 1.94 -7.86
CA LYS A 300 23.58 0.78 -8.62
C LYS A 300 22.56 -0.36 -8.47
N GLU A 301 22.20 -1.02 -9.56
CA GLU A 301 21.37 -2.22 -9.55
C GLU A 301 22.19 -3.45 -9.13
N ASP A 302 22.70 -3.48 -7.89
CA ASP A 302 23.30 -4.68 -7.32
C ASP A 302 22.38 -5.19 -6.20
N SER A 303 21.36 -5.96 -6.60
CA SER A 303 20.41 -6.60 -5.69
C SER A 303 21.03 -7.84 -5.04
N LEU A 304 22.01 -7.66 -4.17
CA LEU A 304 22.36 -8.69 -3.20
C LEU A 304 21.35 -8.63 -2.05
N ASN A 305 20.33 -9.49 -2.10
CA ASN A 305 19.41 -9.71 -0.98
C ASN A 305 20.20 -10.33 0.17
N TYR A 306 20.79 -9.51 1.04
CA TYR A 306 21.49 -9.97 2.23
C TYR A 306 20.47 -10.46 3.26
N SER A 307 20.16 -11.75 3.21
CA SER A 307 19.41 -12.45 4.25
C SER A 307 20.42 -12.90 5.30
N GLY A 308 20.35 -12.37 6.52
CA GLY A 308 21.35 -12.53 7.58
C GLY A 308 21.69 -13.98 7.95
N ARG A 309 22.57 -14.61 7.16
CA ARG A 309 23.35 -15.79 7.54
C ARG A 309 24.82 -15.51 7.28
N HIS A 310 25.57 -15.50 8.38
CA HIS A 310 27.04 -15.55 8.53
C HIS A 310 27.90 -15.16 7.31
N LEU A 311 28.62 -14.04 7.45
CA LEU A 311 29.73 -13.67 6.57
C LEU A 311 30.90 -14.64 6.76
N ASP A 312 31.23 -15.39 5.71
CA ASP A 312 32.60 -15.85 5.47
C ASP A 312 33.42 -14.72 4.87
N ASN A 313 34.66 -14.59 5.36
CA ASN A 313 35.64 -13.58 4.97
C ASN A 313 36.05 -13.76 3.50
N SER A 314 35.54 -12.91 2.62
CA SER A 314 36.19 -12.64 1.33
C SER A 314 36.32 -11.13 1.14
N SER A 315 37.53 -10.64 1.43
CA SER A 315 37.97 -9.28 1.20
C SER A 315 38.15 -9.04 -0.31
N THR A 316 37.23 -8.29 -0.91
CA THR A 316 37.46 -7.64 -2.21
C THR A 316 37.63 -6.14 -1.99
N THR A 317 38.89 -5.72 -1.97
CA THR A 317 39.32 -4.32 -1.99
C THR A 317 39.03 -3.72 -3.36
N THR A 318 37.81 -3.20 -3.55
CA THR A 318 37.55 -2.21 -4.61
C THR A 318 37.58 -0.81 -4.00
N ASN A 319 38.52 0.00 -4.47
CA ASN A 319 38.63 1.44 -4.20
C ASN A 319 37.42 2.21 -4.77
N ASN A 320 36.24 2.02 -4.19
CA ASN A 320 35.03 2.76 -4.55
C ASN A 320 34.90 3.96 -3.60
N LYS A 321 35.38 5.12 -4.06
CA LYS A 321 35.02 6.41 -3.47
C LYS A 321 33.49 6.52 -3.38
N GLU A 322 33.01 6.88 -2.19
CA GLU A 322 31.82 7.71 -1.97
C GLU A 322 30.53 7.29 -2.70
N LEU A 323 30.15 6.01 -2.65
CA LEU A 323 28.81 5.61 -3.07
C LEU A 323 27.86 5.60 -1.88
N GLY A 324 27.17 6.73 -1.73
CA GLY A 324 26.00 6.84 -0.88
C GLY A 324 24.88 5.91 -1.35
N GLY A 325 24.08 5.42 -0.39
CA GLY A 325 23.03 4.43 -0.61
C GLY A 325 21.77 4.73 0.21
N LEU A 326 20.82 3.82 0.19
CA LEU A 326 19.59 3.93 0.96
C LEU A 326 19.33 2.64 1.72
N LEU A 327 19.29 2.72 3.05
CA LEU A 327 18.78 1.64 3.87
C LEU A 327 17.27 1.81 4.04
N ILE A 328 16.53 0.82 3.57
CA ILE A 328 15.07 0.75 3.70
C ILE A 328 14.74 -0.30 4.75
N VAL A 329 14.04 0.11 5.80
CA VAL A 329 13.64 -0.75 6.92
C VAL A 329 12.13 -0.84 6.92
N THR A 330 11.59 -2.01 6.59
CA THR A 330 10.15 -2.27 6.64
C THR A 330 9.81 -2.95 7.96
N ILE A 331 8.80 -2.44 8.67
CA ILE A 331 8.28 -3.00 9.91
C ILE A 331 6.84 -3.46 9.67
N PRO A 332 6.61 -4.74 9.30
CA PRO A 332 5.27 -5.26 9.05
C PRO A 332 4.40 -5.26 10.31
N GLY A 333 4.94 -5.74 11.43
CA GLY A 333 4.20 -5.92 12.67
C GLY A 333 5.04 -6.58 13.76
N ALA A 334 4.37 -6.92 14.86
CA ALA A 334 4.91 -7.79 15.90
C ALA A 334 3.79 -8.69 16.43
N GLU A 335 4.17 -9.80 17.06
CA GLU A 335 3.23 -10.77 17.63
C GLU A 335 3.50 -10.97 19.11
N ASN A 336 2.44 -11.26 19.87
CA ASN A 336 2.45 -11.56 21.29
C ASN A 336 3.14 -10.50 22.18
N VAL A 337 3.20 -9.23 21.73
CA VAL A 337 3.82 -8.16 22.50
C VAL A 337 2.99 -7.81 23.72
N GLU A 338 3.69 -7.58 24.82
CA GLU A 338 3.09 -7.31 26.12
C GLU A 338 3.74 -6.09 26.74
N GLY A 339 2.91 -5.11 27.12
CA GLY A 339 3.37 -3.93 27.83
C GLY A 339 3.04 -4.05 29.31
N ASN A 340 3.97 -3.64 30.17
CA ASN A 340 3.87 -3.78 31.62
C ASN A 340 2.59 -3.20 32.25
N HIS A 341 2.05 -2.10 31.68
CA HIS A 341 0.90 -1.38 32.24
C HIS A 341 -0.21 -1.09 31.23
N HIS A 342 0.14 -1.08 29.94
CA HIS A 342 -0.76 -0.80 28.85
C HIS A 342 -0.24 -1.49 27.61
N ASN A 343 -1.13 -1.85 26.70
CA ASN A 343 -0.75 -2.51 25.47
C ASN A 343 -1.07 -1.66 24.25
N ASN A 344 -0.32 -0.56 24.11
CA ASN A 344 -0.41 0.32 22.97
C ASN A 344 0.95 0.35 22.26
N PRO A 345 1.27 -0.65 21.45
CA PRO A 345 2.61 -0.82 20.92
C PRO A 345 2.93 0.12 19.75
N TYR A 346 4.21 0.49 19.63
CA TYR A 346 4.85 1.09 18.47
C TYR A 346 6.29 0.56 18.38
N ALA A 347 6.85 0.46 17.17
CA ALA A 347 8.25 0.13 16.99
C ALA A 347 9.08 1.41 16.92
N LEU A 348 10.24 1.42 17.58
CA LEU A 348 11.29 2.42 17.51
C LEU A 348 12.46 1.81 16.74
N VAL A 349 12.87 2.45 15.66
CA VAL A 349 13.98 2.05 14.80
C VAL A 349 15.08 3.09 14.96
N THR A 350 16.24 2.65 15.42
CA THR A 350 17.40 3.50 15.67
C THR A 350 18.57 3.05 14.81
N PHE A 351 19.10 3.98 14.01
CA PHE A 351 20.24 3.73 13.13
C PHE A 351 21.10 5.00 13.02
N ARG A 352 22.41 4.89 13.26
CA ARG A 352 23.36 6.03 13.32
C ARG A 352 22.88 7.22 14.18
N GLY A 353 22.18 6.93 15.28
CA GLY A 353 21.59 7.95 16.17
C GLY A 353 20.32 8.63 15.63
N GLU A 354 19.89 8.34 14.40
CA GLU A 354 18.58 8.74 13.89
C GLU A 354 17.52 7.76 14.42
N GLU A 355 16.50 8.31 15.08
CA GLU A 355 15.36 7.55 15.61
C GLU A 355 14.10 7.79 14.77
N LYS A 356 13.47 6.70 14.32
CA LYS A 356 12.16 6.71 13.66
C LYS A 356 11.21 5.79 14.37
N ARG A 357 9.92 6.11 14.39
CA ARG A 357 8.92 5.30 15.07
C ARG A 357 7.69 5.08 14.22
N THR A 358 7.08 3.91 14.37
CA THR A 358 5.78 3.61 13.77
C THR A 358 4.67 4.36 14.50
N LYS A 359 3.48 4.33 13.91
CA LYS A 359 2.26 4.77 14.58
C LYS A 359 1.99 3.91 15.81
N LEU A 360 1.46 4.58 16.83
CA LEU A 360 0.96 3.91 18.03
C LEU A 360 -0.33 3.14 17.69
N MET A 361 -0.31 1.82 17.86
CA MET A 361 -1.53 1.02 17.84
C MET A 361 -2.08 0.90 19.26
N LYS A 362 -3.41 0.93 19.41
CA LYS A 362 -4.05 0.91 20.73
C LYS A 362 -4.57 -0.49 21.06
N LYS A 363 -4.41 -0.91 22.31
CA LYS A 363 -4.99 -2.12 22.90
C LYS A 363 -4.80 -3.40 22.06
N THR A 364 -3.58 -3.67 21.60
CA THR A 364 -3.28 -4.88 20.82
C THR A 364 -1.96 -5.53 21.22
N ARG A 365 -1.94 -6.87 21.26
CA ARG A 365 -0.73 -7.71 21.39
C ARG A 365 -0.10 -8.07 20.05
N ASN A 366 -0.81 -7.84 18.95
CA ASN A 366 -0.40 -8.24 17.61
C ASN A 366 -0.48 -7.04 16.66
N PRO A 367 0.35 -5.99 16.88
CA PRO A 367 0.30 -4.81 16.03
C PRO A 367 0.74 -5.13 14.60
N LYS A 368 0.02 -4.53 13.65
CA LYS A 368 0.37 -4.50 12.22
C LYS A 368 0.54 -3.04 11.81
N TRP A 369 1.79 -2.64 11.59
CA TRP A 369 2.11 -1.26 11.20
C TRP A 369 2.22 -1.12 9.68
N ASN A 370 2.88 -2.07 9.03
CA ASN A 370 3.21 -2.01 7.60
C ASN A 370 3.84 -0.67 7.22
N GLU A 371 4.81 -0.21 8.02
CA GLU A 371 5.49 1.07 7.84
C GLU A 371 6.92 0.88 7.35
N GLU A 372 7.37 1.78 6.47
CA GLU A 372 8.70 1.81 5.90
C GLU A 372 9.47 3.04 6.39
N PHE A 373 10.73 2.84 6.78
CA PHE A 373 11.66 3.88 7.17
C PHE A 373 12.86 3.90 6.23
N GLN A 374 13.26 5.10 5.81
CA GLN A 374 14.39 5.29 4.90
C GLN A 374 15.52 6.04 5.61
N PHE A 375 16.73 5.50 5.54
CA PHE A 375 17.96 6.13 6.05
C PHE A 375 18.91 6.35 4.87
N VAL A 376 19.22 7.62 4.59
CA VAL A 376 20.15 7.99 3.52
C VAL A 376 21.57 7.79 4.04
N LEU A 377 22.37 7.04 3.30
CA LEU A 377 23.73 6.68 3.67
C LEU A 377 24.73 7.37 2.75
N ASP A 378 25.84 7.82 3.30
CA ASP A 378 26.98 8.29 2.50
C ASP A 378 27.92 7.15 2.09
N GLU A 379 27.84 6.04 2.81
CA GLU A 379 28.66 4.84 2.58
C GLU A 379 27.87 3.58 3.00
N PRO A 380 28.20 2.40 2.46
CA PRO A 380 27.60 1.14 2.87
C PRO A 380 27.79 0.88 4.38
N PRO A 381 26.74 0.48 5.12
CA PRO A 381 26.80 0.36 6.58
C PRO A 381 27.33 -1.03 6.98
N LEU A 382 28.58 -1.34 6.62
CA LEU A 382 29.14 -2.70 6.70
C LEU A 382 29.35 -3.22 8.13
N LYS A 383 29.47 -2.32 9.12
CA LYS A 383 29.80 -2.66 10.52
C LYS A 383 28.75 -2.18 11.52
N GLU A 384 27.75 -1.47 11.06
CA GLU A 384 26.78 -0.79 11.93
C GLU A 384 25.56 -1.65 12.14
N LYS A 385 24.97 -1.56 13.33
CA LYS A 385 23.76 -2.31 13.68
C LYS A 385 22.55 -1.40 13.68
N ILE A 386 21.48 -1.91 13.11
CA ILE A 386 20.15 -1.35 13.30
C ILE A 386 19.57 -1.88 14.61
N HIS A 387 19.01 -0.98 15.42
CA HIS A 387 18.35 -1.34 16.67
C HIS A 387 16.85 -1.13 16.51
N ILE A 388 16.07 -2.17 16.77
CA ILE A 388 14.61 -2.13 16.67
C ILE A 388 14.03 -2.54 18.02
N GLN A 389 13.21 -1.67 18.60
CA GLN A 389 12.57 -1.91 19.89
C GLN A 389 11.06 -1.76 19.76
N VAL A 390 10.29 -2.72 20.27
CA VAL A 390 8.83 -2.54 20.41
C VAL A 390 8.53 -1.97 21.78
N MET A 391 7.98 -0.78 21.78
CA MET A 391 7.71 0.03 22.96
C MET A 391 6.20 0.20 23.11
N SER A 392 5.72 0.43 24.34
CA SER A 392 4.31 0.71 24.60
C SER A 392 4.17 2.10 25.21
N ARG A 393 3.10 2.85 24.89
CA ARG A 393 2.85 4.18 25.50
C ARG A 393 1.40 4.39 25.94
N ARG A 394 1.21 4.93 27.15
CA ARG A 394 -0.11 5.37 27.63
C ARG A 394 -0.64 6.53 26.79
N THR A 395 -1.91 6.48 26.42
CA THR A 395 -2.62 7.59 25.79
C THR A 395 -3.46 8.31 26.86
N GLY A 396 -2.90 9.31 27.52
CA GLY A 396 -3.57 10.14 28.54
C GLY A 396 -2.61 11.09 29.26
N PHE A 397 -3.09 12.25 29.72
CA PHE A 397 -2.30 13.22 30.49
C PHE A 397 -1.90 12.62 31.85
N GLY A 398 -0.60 12.42 32.05
CA GLY A 398 -0.01 12.00 33.31
C GLY A 398 1.51 12.11 33.24
N PHE A 399 2.08 12.93 34.13
CA PHE A 399 3.52 13.21 34.21
C PHE A 399 4.27 12.03 34.84
N ARG A 400 4.74 11.05 34.05
CA ARG A 400 5.82 10.11 34.43
C ARG A 400 6.63 9.65 33.19
N PRO A 401 7.91 9.25 33.33
CA PRO A 401 8.82 9.04 32.20
C PRO A 401 8.50 7.80 31.34
N LYS A 402 9.02 7.77 30.11
CA LYS A 402 9.00 6.61 29.19
C LYS A 402 9.81 5.46 29.78
N VAL A 403 9.37 4.22 29.59
CA VAL A 403 10.07 3.01 30.08
C VAL A 403 10.22 1.99 28.95
N GLU A 404 11.40 1.37 28.91
CA GLU A 404 11.89 0.39 27.92
C GLU A 404 11.29 -1.01 28.14
N ILE A 405 11.09 -1.75 27.05
CA ILE A 405 10.61 -3.15 27.07
C ILE A 405 11.75 -4.06 26.58
N ARG A 406 11.87 -5.25 27.17
CA ARG A 406 12.98 -6.20 27.00
C ARG A 406 13.24 -6.58 25.54
N ASN A 407 14.53 -6.64 25.21
CA ASN A 407 15.11 -6.94 23.90
C ASN A 407 14.68 -8.30 23.32
N PHE A 408 14.32 -8.32 22.04
CA PHE A 408 14.37 -9.49 21.19
C PHE A 408 15.20 -9.17 19.95
N GLY A 409 16.33 -9.88 19.80
CA GLY A 409 17.05 -10.05 18.54
C GLY A 409 17.85 -8.85 18.02
N SER A 410 19.18 -8.96 18.08
CA SER A 410 20.07 -8.26 17.15
C SER A 410 20.07 -9.05 15.84
N CYS A 411 19.82 -8.42 14.70
CA CYS A 411 20.15 -8.97 13.38
C CYS A 411 21.40 -8.29 12.85
#